data_AF-A0A5N8XQ27-F1
#
_entry.id   AF-A0A5N8XQ27-F1
#
_cell.length_a   1.000
_cell.length_b   1.000
_cell.length_c   1.000
_cell.angle_alpha   90.00
_cell.angle_beta   90.00
_cell.angle_gamma   90.00
#
_symmetry.space_group_name_H-M   'P 1'
#
loop_
_entity.id
_entity.type
_entity.pdbx_description
1 polymer ?
#
loop_
_entity_poly.entity_id
_entity_poly.type
_entity_poly.pdbx_seq_one_letter_code
_entity_poly.pdbx_strand_id
1 'polypeptide(L)'
;MAAPKKGRSASAQSKPGRALALILIAIAALTGGMFASGHTTPRLGIDLAGGTSITLEAENEPGQPNAINKTNMDTAVDIMNRRVNGLGVTEAEVQTQGNRNIIVNIPKGTNSKQAREQVGTTAKLYFRPVLTTEVSGADASASPSASPSGSPSASPSGKNSDKDSGEEKATSSSSASPSSSATSQGRAVTDALKADPTPSDSASAKAGGTPSASASGGASDDATAKLQAAYTKLDCTKPAQRAAAGDGSKPSDSIVACGQNSQKQWQKYILGPAAVAGTDVDKAEAVFDTQSAAGWKVTMKFTSGGAKKFADITGQLSKNQQPQNQFAIVLDGDVVSDPSVNQSITGGNAEISGSFTQEEAQGLSNMLSYGALPLTFKEASVTTVTAALGGEQLHAGLIAGAIGLGLVVLYLVVYYRGLSLIAIASLLVSAALTYVIMSLLGPTIGFALNLPAVCGAIVAIGITADSFIVYFERVRDEIREGRSLRPAVERAWPRARRTILVSDFVSFLAAAVLFVVTVGKVQGFAFTLGLTTLLDVVVVFLFTKPLLTLLARRKFFANGHSWSGLDPKRLGARPPLRRTRRPAAPADPKEA
;
A
#
# COMPACT_ATOMS: atom_id res chain seq x y z
N MET A 1 46.63 -48.81 -25.77
CA MET A 1 45.85 -48.10 -26.81
C MET A 1 44.63 -47.47 -26.15
N ALA A 2 44.62 -46.15 -25.99
CA ALA A 2 43.45 -45.40 -25.53
C ALA A 2 42.97 -44.55 -26.71
N ALA A 3 41.74 -44.81 -27.15
CA ALA A 3 41.16 -44.19 -28.34
C ALA A 3 41.09 -42.65 -28.21
N PRO A 4 41.36 -41.89 -29.29
CA PRO A 4 41.18 -40.45 -29.27
C PRO A 4 39.69 -40.14 -29.15
N LYS A 5 39.30 -39.47 -28.05
CA LYS A 5 37.93 -38.97 -27.88
C LYS A 5 37.58 -38.06 -29.07
N LYS A 6 36.60 -38.54 -29.85
CA LYS A 6 35.87 -37.84 -30.92
C LYS A 6 35.65 -36.36 -30.57
N GLY A 7 35.87 -35.52 -31.59
CA GLY A 7 35.95 -34.08 -31.49
C GLY A 7 34.84 -33.42 -30.69
N ARG A 8 35.23 -32.40 -29.92
CA ARG A 8 34.34 -31.31 -29.49
C ARG A 8 33.56 -30.86 -30.72
N SER A 9 32.24 -30.98 -30.65
CA SER A 9 31.35 -30.52 -31.71
C SER A 9 31.70 -29.09 -32.08
N ALA A 10 31.68 -28.83 -33.39
CA ALA A 10 31.82 -27.51 -33.96
C ALA A 10 30.98 -26.51 -33.15
N SER A 11 31.63 -25.43 -32.74
CA SER A 11 31.02 -24.22 -32.18
C SER A 11 29.60 -24.05 -32.71
N ALA A 12 28.59 -24.10 -31.83
CA ALA A 12 27.23 -23.74 -32.17
C ALA A 12 27.28 -22.40 -32.89
N GLN A 13 27.14 -22.43 -34.21
CA GLN A 13 27.36 -21.29 -35.07
C GLN A 13 26.23 -20.34 -34.76
N SER A 14 26.47 -19.39 -33.85
CA SER A 14 25.44 -18.52 -33.31
C SER A 14 24.76 -17.87 -34.50
N LYS A 15 23.46 -18.12 -34.69
CA LYS A 15 22.69 -17.55 -35.81
C LYS A 15 22.24 -16.16 -35.35
N PRO A 16 22.99 -15.07 -35.63
CA PRO A 16 22.69 -13.76 -35.04
C PRO A 16 21.29 -13.25 -35.43
N GLY A 17 20.81 -13.62 -36.63
CA GLY A 17 19.48 -13.24 -37.08
C GLY A 17 18.34 -13.83 -36.24
N ARG A 18 18.51 -15.02 -35.65
CA ARG A 18 17.47 -15.60 -34.80
C ARG A 18 17.31 -14.83 -33.48
N ALA A 19 18.43 -14.47 -32.84
CA ALA A 19 18.40 -13.69 -31.60
C ALA A 19 17.80 -12.29 -31.82
N LEU A 20 18.17 -11.63 -32.91
CA LEU A 20 17.57 -10.34 -33.30
C LEU A 20 16.07 -10.46 -33.62
N ALA A 21 15.65 -11.52 -34.32
CA ALA A 21 14.24 -11.76 -34.57
C ALA A 21 13.47 -11.99 -33.27
N LEU A 22 14.04 -12.76 -32.32
CA LEU A 22 13.40 -13.00 -31.03
C LEU A 22 13.19 -11.72 -30.22
N ILE A 23 14.21 -10.85 -30.12
CA ILE A 23 14.02 -9.60 -29.38
C ILE A 23 13.06 -8.64 -30.08
N LEU A 24 13.06 -8.58 -31.41
CA LEU A 24 12.09 -7.78 -32.15
C LEU A 24 10.65 -8.29 -31.98
N ILE A 25 10.45 -9.62 -31.98
CA ILE A 25 9.16 -10.23 -31.67
C ILE A 25 8.74 -9.91 -30.24
N ALA A 26 9.65 -9.99 -29.27
CA ALA A 26 9.37 -9.65 -27.88
C ALA A 26 8.96 -8.16 -27.73
N ILE A 27 9.70 -7.24 -28.38
CA ILE A 27 9.37 -5.81 -28.40
C ILE A 27 7.99 -5.59 -29.04
N ALA A 28 7.71 -6.22 -30.17
CA ALA A 28 6.43 -6.09 -30.86
C ALA A 28 5.27 -6.65 -30.02
N ALA A 29 5.47 -7.81 -29.37
CA ALA A 29 4.47 -8.42 -28.50
C ALA A 29 4.19 -7.58 -27.26
N LEU A 30 5.23 -7.08 -26.59
CA LEU A 30 5.09 -6.21 -25.41
C LEU A 30 4.44 -4.88 -25.79
N THR A 31 4.90 -4.23 -26.86
CA THR A 31 4.31 -2.98 -27.36
C THR A 31 2.85 -3.19 -27.78
N GLY A 32 2.55 -4.30 -28.47
CA GLY A 32 1.19 -4.68 -28.83
C GLY A 32 0.29 -4.90 -27.62
N GLY A 33 0.81 -5.58 -26.58
CA GLY A 33 0.13 -5.74 -25.29
C GLY A 33 -0.15 -4.40 -24.60
N MET A 34 0.80 -3.46 -24.65
CA MET A 34 0.65 -2.13 -24.08
C MET A 34 -0.52 -1.38 -24.76
N PHE A 35 -0.57 -1.36 -26.09
CA PHE A 35 -1.69 -0.74 -26.82
C PHE A 35 -3.01 -1.48 -26.63
N ALA A 36 -3.01 -2.82 -26.63
CA ALA A 36 -4.22 -3.62 -26.41
C ALA A 36 -4.81 -3.41 -25.01
N SER A 37 -3.96 -3.18 -24.00
CA SER A 37 -4.40 -2.89 -22.64
C SER A 37 -4.95 -1.47 -22.46
N GLY A 38 -4.77 -0.57 -23.44
CA GLY A 38 -5.13 0.86 -23.31
C GLY A 38 -4.18 1.68 -22.43
N HIS A 39 -3.20 1.07 -21.77
CA HIS A 39 -2.26 1.72 -20.86
C HIS A 39 -0.97 2.12 -21.58
N THR A 40 -0.97 3.26 -22.27
CA THR A 40 0.17 3.75 -23.07
C THR A 40 1.20 4.53 -22.26
N THR A 41 0.89 4.86 -21.01
CA THR A 41 1.76 5.60 -20.09
C THR A 41 1.95 4.81 -18.80
N PRO A 42 3.17 4.82 -18.20
CA PRO A 42 3.39 4.24 -16.88
C PRO A 42 2.48 4.91 -15.85
N ARG A 43 1.85 4.10 -14.99
CA ARG A 43 1.07 4.61 -13.87
C ARG A 43 2.00 5.42 -12.97
N LEU A 44 1.67 6.69 -12.74
CA LEU A 44 2.46 7.57 -11.90
C LEU A 44 2.09 7.36 -10.42
N GLY A 45 3.11 7.24 -9.58
CA GLY A 45 2.96 7.23 -8.14
C GLY A 45 2.53 8.59 -7.62
N ILE A 46 2.02 8.59 -6.40
CA ILE A 46 1.47 9.76 -5.73
C ILE A 46 2.46 10.93 -5.55
N ASP A 47 3.76 10.62 -5.50
CA ASP A 47 4.83 11.62 -5.46
C ASP A 47 4.93 12.44 -6.74
N LEU A 48 4.47 11.87 -7.87
CA LEU A 48 4.51 12.52 -9.18
C LEU A 48 3.12 13.07 -9.57
N ALA A 49 2.06 12.31 -9.26
CA ALA A 49 0.68 12.67 -9.59
C ALA A 49 0.01 13.61 -8.56
N GLY A 50 0.51 13.63 -7.31
CA GLY A 50 -0.09 14.28 -6.15
C GLY A 50 -1.14 13.41 -5.44
N GLY A 51 -1.26 13.57 -4.12
CA GLY A 51 -2.23 12.85 -3.29
C GLY A 51 -1.75 12.64 -1.84
N THR A 52 -2.45 11.78 -1.09
CA THR A 52 -2.08 11.36 0.27
C THR A 52 -1.75 9.88 0.35
N SER A 53 -0.56 9.54 0.87
CA SER A 53 -0.12 8.16 1.13
C SER A 53 -0.14 7.92 2.64
N ILE A 54 -0.80 6.85 3.06
CA ILE A 54 -0.95 6.45 4.46
C ILE A 54 -0.32 5.07 4.60
N THR A 55 0.65 4.92 5.49
CA THR A 55 1.21 3.62 5.85
C THR A 55 0.62 3.19 7.18
N LEU A 56 -0.09 2.07 7.18
CA LEU A 56 -0.71 1.44 8.34
C LEU A 56 0.11 0.22 8.77
N GLU A 57 0.48 0.13 10.03
CA GLU A 57 1.19 -1.02 10.60
C GLU A 57 0.23 -1.86 11.44
N ALA A 58 0.18 -3.17 11.15
CA ALA A 58 -0.67 -4.12 11.86
C ALA A 58 -0.10 -4.43 13.25
N GLU A 59 -0.97 -4.37 14.26
CA GLU A 59 -0.68 -4.76 15.63
C GLU A 59 -1.42 -6.04 16.01
N ASN A 60 -0.77 -6.87 16.83
CA ASN A 60 -1.43 -8.04 17.42
C ASN A 60 -2.28 -7.59 18.62
N GLU A 61 -3.55 -7.98 18.67
CA GLU A 61 -4.36 -7.79 19.86
C GLU A 61 -3.88 -8.70 21.02
N PRO A 62 -3.97 -8.24 22.29
CA PRO A 62 -3.64 -9.06 23.45
C PRO A 62 -4.52 -10.32 23.50
N GLY A 63 -3.91 -11.50 23.29
CA GLY A 63 -4.58 -12.80 23.30
C GLY A 63 -4.62 -13.55 21.97
N GLN A 64 -4.18 -12.94 20.85
CA GLN A 64 -4.01 -13.62 19.56
C GLN A 64 -2.58 -13.50 19.00
N PRO A 65 -1.62 -14.29 19.50
CA PRO A 65 -0.20 -14.16 19.15
C PRO A 65 0.18 -14.52 17.69
N ASN A 66 -0.76 -14.81 16.79
CA ASN A 66 -0.53 -15.11 15.37
C ASN A 66 -1.57 -14.47 14.42
N ALA A 67 -2.19 -13.37 14.85
CA ALA A 67 -3.20 -12.70 14.05
C ALA A 67 -2.61 -12.13 12.75
N ILE A 68 -1.37 -11.62 12.78
CA ILE A 68 -0.67 -11.11 11.60
C ILE A 68 -0.20 -12.28 10.72
N ASN A 69 -1.03 -12.66 9.75
CA ASN A 69 -0.71 -13.62 8.71
C ASN A 69 -1.20 -13.10 7.35
N LYS A 70 -0.72 -13.73 6.27
CA LYS A 70 -1.00 -13.28 4.91
C LYS A 70 -2.50 -13.22 4.58
N THR A 71 -3.27 -14.21 5.03
CA THR A 71 -4.73 -14.25 4.81
C THR A 71 -5.44 -13.06 5.46
N ASN A 72 -5.09 -12.73 6.71
CA ASN A 72 -5.68 -11.61 7.43
C ASN A 72 -5.24 -10.26 6.85
N MET A 73 -3.98 -10.15 6.41
CA MET A 73 -3.49 -8.96 5.73
C MET A 73 -4.17 -8.74 4.36
N ASP A 74 -4.32 -9.80 3.57
CA ASP A 74 -5.01 -9.74 2.26
C ASP A 74 -6.50 -9.39 2.46
N THR A 75 -7.15 -9.97 3.48
CA THR A 75 -8.53 -9.62 3.85
C THR A 75 -8.65 -8.16 4.30
N ALA A 76 -7.70 -7.66 5.08
CA ALA A 76 -7.67 -6.25 5.48
C ALA A 76 -7.47 -5.33 4.27
N VAL A 77 -6.60 -5.71 3.32
CA VAL A 77 -6.43 -4.99 2.06
C VAL A 77 -7.72 -4.96 1.24
N ASP A 78 -8.43 -6.08 1.13
CA ASP A 78 -9.72 -6.13 0.43
C ASP A 78 -10.78 -5.22 1.08
N ILE A 79 -10.86 -5.21 2.42
CA ILE A 79 -11.78 -4.34 3.15
C ILE A 79 -11.40 -2.88 2.93
N MET A 80 -10.12 -2.52 3.06
CA MET A 80 -9.64 -1.16 2.82
C MET A 80 -9.86 -0.73 1.38
N ASN A 81 -9.59 -1.59 0.39
CA ASN A 81 -9.88 -1.30 -1.02
C ASN A 81 -11.36 -0.99 -1.23
N ARG A 82 -12.27 -1.79 -0.65
CA ARG A 82 -13.71 -1.55 -0.73
C ARG A 82 -14.12 -0.25 -0.05
N ARG A 83 -13.56 0.07 1.11
CA ARG A 83 -13.81 1.35 1.82
C ARG A 83 -13.38 2.55 0.98
N VAL A 84 -12.17 2.50 0.43
CA VAL A 84 -11.65 3.62 -0.36
C VAL A 84 -12.43 3.78 -1.68
N ASN A 85 -12.80 2.68 -2.33
CA ASN A 85 -13.64 2.72 -3.54
C ASN A 85 -15.07 3.21 -3.22
N GLY A 86 -15.62 2.84 -2.06
CA GLY A 86 -16.95 3.27 -1.58
C GLY A 86 -17.05 4.77 -1.29
N LEU A 87 -15.91 5.42 -1.07
CA LEU A 87 -15.79 6.88 -0.97
C LEU A 87 -15.77 7.59 -2.34
N GLY A 88 -15.96 6.85 -3.44
CA GLY A 88 -15.91 7.38 -4.80
C GLY A 88 -14.49 7.62 -5.31
N VAL A 89 -13.47 7.03 -4.67
CA VAL A 89 -12.07 7.11 -5.14
C VAL A 89 -11.81 5.97 -6.11
N THR A 90 -11.78 6.27 -7.40
CA THR A 90 -11.65 5.26 -8.46
C THR A 90 -10.21 4.81 -8.74
N GLU A 91 -9.22 5.51 -8.19
CA GLU A 91 -7.79 5.25 -8.45
C GLU A 91 -6.96 5.02 -7.18
N ALA A 92 -7.63 4.77 -6.05
CA ALA A 92 -6.92 4.42 -4.84
C ALA A 92 -6.22 3.06 -4.97
N GLU A 93 -5.12 2.94 -4.25
CA GLU A 93 -4.31 1.73 -4.24
C GLU A 93 -4.06 1.35 -2.78
N VAL A 94 -4.54 0.16 -2.42
CA VAL A 94 -4.23 -0.47 -1.14
C VAL A 94 -3.38 -1.70 -1.43
N GLN A 95 -2.17 -1.74 -0.89
CA GLN A 95 -1.27 -2.88 -1.03
C GLN A 95 -0.65 -3.25 0.30
N THR A 96 -0.46 -4.56 0.51
CA THR A 96 0.38 -5.04 1.59
C THR A 96 1.85 -4.71 1.29
N GLN A 97 2.57 -4.27 2.32
CA GLN A 97 4.00 -4.03 2.27
C GLN A 97 4.71 -4.85 3.36
N GLY A 98 5.60 -5.74 2.93
CA GLY A 98 6.23 -6.71 3.82
C GLY A 98 5.20 -7.64 4.44
N ASN A 99 5.36 -7.93 5.73
CA ASN A 99 4.49 -8.86 6.46
C ASN A 99 3.45 -8.17 7.37
N ARG A 100 3.61 -6.86 7.62
CA ARG A 100 2.85 -6.14 8.66
C ARG A 100 2.28 -4.81 8.23
N ASN A 101 2.72 -4.24 7.10
CA ASN A 101 2.30 -2.90 6.71
C ASN A 101 1.28 -2.97 5.56
N ILE A 102 0.40 -1.99 5.51
CA ILE A 102 -0.49 -1.72 4.38
C ILE A 102 -0.26 -0.27 3.98
N ILE A 103 0.06 -0.04 2.71
CA ILE A 103 0.12 1.31 2.14
C ILE A 103 -1.20 1.57 1.44
N VAL A 104 -1.80 2.72 1.75
CA VAL A 104 -2.97 3.26 1.06
C VAL A 104 -2.60 4.56 0.37
N ASN A 105 -2.61 4.56 -0.96
CA ASN A 105 -2.37 5.73 -1.79
C ASN A 105 -3.70 6.27 -2.30
N ILE A 106 -4.02 7.51 -1.93
CA ILE A 106 -5.26 8.21 -2.32
C ILE A 106 -4.90 9.38 -3.24
N PRO A 107 -5.28 9.31 -4.54
CA PRO A 107 -4.98 10.37 -5.49
C PRO A 107 -5.70 11.69 -5.16
N LYS A 108 -5.24 12.77 -5.79
CA LYS A 108 -5.81 14.12 -5.61
C LYS A 108 -7.29 14.20 -6.01
N GLY A 109 -8.01 15.14 -5.37
CA GLY A 109 -9.40 15.47 -5.73
C GLY A 109 -10.47 14.84 -4.85
N THR A 110 -10.10 13.93 -3.94
CA THR A 110 -11.01 13.37 -2.93
C THR A 110 -10.78 14.04 -1.57
N ASN A 111 -11.80 14.05 -0.69
CA ASN A 111 -11.67 14.43 0.74
C ASN A 111 -10.67 13.53 1.46
N SER A 112 -9.36 13.82 1.33
CA SER A 112 -8.28 13.02 1.90
C SER A 112 -8.35 12.91 3.42
N LYS A 113 -8.91 13.91 4.10
CA LYS A 113 -9.19 13.86 5.55
C LYS A 113 -10.25 12.81 5.90
N GLN A 114 -11.35 12.80 5.15
CA GLN A 114 -12.46 11.86 5.34
C GLN A 114 -12.04 10.44 4.96
N ALA A 115 -11.26 10.29 3.89
CA ALA A 115 -10.69 9.01 3.49
C ALA A 115 -9.68 8.51 4.52
N ARG A 116 -8.83 9.37 5.08
CA ARG A 116 -7.92 8.99 6.18
C ARG A 116 -8.69 8.49 7.40
N GLU A 117 -9.69 9.24 7.85
CA GLU A 117 -10.49 8.88 9.03
C GLU A 117 -11.24 7.55 8.85
N GLN A 118 -11.68 7.22 7.63
CA GLN A 118 -12.39 5.95 7.37
C GLN A 118 -11.48 4.75 7.09
N VAL A 119 -10.26 4.99 6.62
CA VAL A 119 -9.30 3.92 6.29
C VAL A 119 -8.41 3.58 7.48
N GLY A 120 -8.09 4.56 8.33
CA GLY A 120 -7.28 4.38 9.55
C GLY A 120 -8.06 3.87 10.76
N THR A 121 -9.40 3.93 10.75
CA THR A 121 -10.23 3.43 11.86
C THR A 121 -10.48 1.93 11.76
N THR A 122 -10.27 1.22 12.88
CA THR A 122 -10.43 -0.23 12.96
C THR A 122 -11.89 -0.70 12.83
N ALA A 123 -12.86 0.23 12.91
CA ALA A 123 -14.28 0.02 12.70
C ALA A 123 -14.80 -1.24 13.39
N LYS A 124 -14.50 -1.39 14.68
CA LYS A 124 -15.07 -2.44 15.53
C LYS A 124 -16.55 -2.17 15.70
N LEU A 125 -17.35 -2.77 14.82
CA LEU A 125 -18.80 -2.67 14.83
C LEU A 125 -19.39 -3.71 15.78
N TYR A 126 -20.14 -3.26 16.77
CA TYR A 126 -20.89 -4.11 17.69
C TYR A 126 -22.32 -3.59 17.88
N PHE A 127 -23.26 -4.52 17.95
CA PHE A 127 -24.62 -4.21 18.37
C PHE A 127 -24.75 -4.58 19.85
N ARG A 128 -25.08 -3.58 20.68
CA ARG A 128 -25.14 -3.70 22.13
C ARG A 128 -26.51 -3.22 22.66
N PRO A 129 -27.15 -3.97 23.57
CA PRO A 129 -28.40 -3.52 24.16
C PRO A 129 -28.15 -2.29 25.04
N VAL A 130 -29.02 -1.28 24.96
CA VAL A 130 -28.94 -0.10 25.82
C VAL A 130 -29.51 -0.44 27.19
N LEU A 131 -28.74 -0.21 28.24
CA LEU A 131 -29.22 -0.40 29.62
C LEU A 131 -29.73 0.91 30.21
N THR A 132 -29.03 2.01 29.93
CA THR A 132 -29.35 3.35 30.44
C THR A 132 -28.83 4.40 29.46
N THR A 133 -29.53 5.52 29.32
CA THR A 133 -29.08 6.68 28.52
C THR A 133 -29.57 7.98 29.15
N GLU A 134 -28.77 9.04 29.05
CA GLU A 134 -29.16 10.40 29.43
C GLU A 134 -28.48 11.45 28.54
N VAL A 135 -29.13 12.60 28.36
CA VAL A 135 -28.56 13.74 27.64
C VAL A 135 -27.41 14.32 28.46
N SER A 136 -26.24 14.36 27.84
CA SER A 136 -25.02 14.87 28.45
C SER A 136 -25.07 16.40 28.50
N GLY A 137 -24.87 16.98 29.69
CA GLY A 137 -24.91 18.44 29.89
C GLY A 137 -26.30 19.02 30.21
N ALA A 138 -27.34 18.20 30.38
CA ALA A 138 -28.53 18.65 31.08
C ALA A 138 -28.23 18.69 32.59
N ASP A 139 -28.36 19.86 33.21
CA ASP A 139 -28.29 19.97 34.67
C ASP A 139 -29.22 18.94 35.30
N ALA A 140 -28.71 18.22 36.30
CA ALA A 140 -29.47 17.24 37.05
C ALA A 140 -30.68 17.91 37.71
N SER A 141 -31.84 17.90 37.04
CA SER A 141 -33.09 18.31 37.66
C SER A 141 -33.42 17.30 38.74
N ALA A 142 -33.40 17.76 39.99
CA ALA A 142 -33.79 17.02 41.16
C ALA A 142 -35.16 16.32 40.98
N SER A 143 -35.25 15.11 41.52
CA SER A 143 -36.47 14.31 41.68
C SER A 143 -37.59 15.10 42.38
N PRO A 144 -38.87 15.02 41.96
CA PRO A 144 -39.95 15.66 42.68
C PRO A 144 -40.45 14.75 43.81
N SER A 145 -40.27 15.20 45.05
CA SER A 145 -41.05 14.75 46.21
C SER A 145 -42.34 15.58 46.32
N ALA A 146 -43.42 14.96 46.78
CA ALA A 146 -44.81 15.40 46.65
C ALA A 146 -45.24 16.61 47.54
N SER A 147 -46.02 17.53 46.94
CA SER A 147 -47.23 18.31 47.40
C SER A 147 -47.29 18.98 48.81
N PRO A 148 -48.18 20.00 49.10
CA PRO A 148 -49.35 20.46 48.32
C PRO A 148 -49.71 21.99 48.30
N SER A 149 -50.63 22.31 47.37
CA SER A 149 -51.72 23.32 47.39
C SER A 149 -51.46 24.85 47.37
N GLY A 150 -52.11 25.51 46.40
CA GLY A 150 -52.36 26.96 46.36
C GLY A 150 -52.70 27.51 44.95
N SER A 151 -53.99 27.69 44.66
CA SER A 151 -54.56 28.28 43.42
C SER A 151 -54.86 29.80 43.62
N PRO A 152 -55.39 30.59 42.66
CA PRO A 152 -54.76 31.12 41.43
C PRO A 152 -54.91 32.66 41.29
N SER A 153 -54.20 33.33 40.36
CA SER A 153 -54.70 34.60 39.78
C SER A 153 -54.10 35.03 38.43
N ALA A 154 -55.03 35.25 37.49
CA ALA A 154 -55.11 36.11 36.28
C ALA A 154 -53.86 36.74 35.60
N SER A 155 -53.70 36.39 34.30
CA SER A 155 -53.66 37.21 33.04
C SER A 155 -53.69 38.77 33.10
N PRO A 156 -53.47 39.51 31.97
CA PRO A 156 -52.81 39.19 30.68
C PRO A 156 -51.98 40.36 30.05
N SER A 157 -51.48 40.12 28.83
CA SER A 157 -51.27 41.08 27.71
C SER A 157 -49.87 41.71 27.60
N GLY A 158 -49.26 41.79 26.42
CA GLY A 158 -49.67 41.35 25.09
C GLY A 158 -48.64 41.76 24.04
N LYS A 159 -48.89 41.30 22.79
CA LYS A 159 -48.64 41.95 21.48
C LYS A 159 -47.27 42.60 21.22
N ASN A 160 -46.68 42.54 20.04
CA ASN A 160 -46.84 41.83 18.77
C ASN A 160 -45.73 42.44 17.89
N SER A 161 -45.34 41.71 16.84
CA SER A 161 -44.83 42.27 15.57
C SER A 161 -43.41 42.83 15.57
N ASP A 162 -42.64 42.80 14.49
CA ASP A 162 -42.56 42.03 13.24
C ASP A 162 -41.41 42.72 12.49
N LYS A 163 -40.54 41.96 11.80
CA LYS A 163 -39.73 42.39 10.64
C LYS A 163 -38.72 43.54 10.89
N ASP A 164 -37.62 43.71 10.16
CA ASP A 164 -37.22 43.22 8.85
C ASP A 164 -35.67 43.24 8.71
N SER A 165 -35.25 42.42 7.76
CA SER A 165 -33.98 42.28 7.00
C SER A 165 -33.06 43.49 6.73
N GLY A 166 -31.83 43.16 6.27
CA GLY A 166 -30.90 44.03 5.51
C GLY A 166 -29.48 44.07 6.11
N GLU A 167 -28.55 43.15 5.83
CA GLU A 167 -27.71 42.96 4.62
C GLU A 167 -26.34 43.71 4.66
N GLU A 168 -25.28 42.90 4.58
CA GLU A 168 -23.87 43.08 4.17
C GLU A 168 -23.10 44.44 4.30
N LYS A 169 -21.86 44.38 4.83
CA LYS A 169 -20.59 44.42 4.04
C LYS A 169 -19.32 44.75 4.86
N ALA A 170 -18.39 43.78 4.85
CA ALA A 170 -16.91 43.79 4.72
C ALA A 170 -15.93 44.79 5.41
N THR A 171 -14.71 44.23 5.62
CA THR A 171 -13.36 44.83 5.84
C THR A 171 -12.98 45.20 7.28
N SER A 172 -11.77 44.99 7.83
CA SER A 172 -10.43 44.64 7.32
C SER A 172 -9.46 44.19 8.45
N SER A 173 -8.49 43.34 8.07
CA SER A 173 -7.11 43.08 8.52
C SER A 173 -6.43 43.76 9.75
N SER A 174 -5.66 42.97 10.53
CA SER A 174 -4.18 43.12 10.79
C SER A 174 -3.68 42.04 11.80
N SER A 175 -2.67 41.21 11.45
CA SER A 175 -1.22 41.24 11.85
C SER A 175 -0.96 40.98 13.36
N ALA A 176 -0.05 40.15 13.89
CA ALA A 176 1.28 39.61 13.51
C ALA A 176 1.56 38.30 14.32
N SER A 177 2.23 37.27 13.80
CA SER A 177 3.68 36.92 13.85
C SER A 177 4.28 36.51 15.24
N PRO A 178 5.22 35.53 15.31
CA PRO A 178 5.45 34.65 16.48
C PRO A 178 6.67 35.02 17.34
N SER A 179 6.75 34.43 18.54
CA SER A 179 7.94 34.48 19.40
C SER A 179 8.64 33.12 19.51
N SER A 180 9.96 33.19 19.44
CA SER A 180 10.97 32.16 19.65
C SER A 180 11.27 31.93 21.14
N SER A 181 11.78 30.74 21.48
CA SER A 181 12.81 30.56 22.53
C SER A 181 13.35 29.12 22.53
N ALA A 182 14.67 29.00 22.67
CA ALA A 182 15.47 27.78 22.64
C ALA A 182 16.06 27.43 24.04
N THR A 183 16.73 26.25 24.10
CA THR A 183 17.72 25.78 25.12
C THR A 183 17.11 25.18 26.42
N SER A 184 17.63 24.14 27.10
CA SER A 184 18.98 23.54 27.20
C SER A 184 18.98 22.11 27.81
N GLN A 185 20.02 21.32 27.50
CA GLN A 185 20.80 20.32 28.31
C GLN A 185 20.20 19.78 29.63
N GLY A 186 20.23 18.49 30.02
CA GLY A 186 21.23 17.43 29.86
C GLY A 186 22.01 17.17 31.16
N ARG A 187 21.65 16.16 31.99
CA ARG A 187 22.57 15.44 32.91
C ARG A 187 22.01 14.12 33.46
N ALA A 188 22.89 13.14 33.62
CA ALA A 188 22.73 11.77 34.12
C ALA A 188 23.12 11.61 35.61
N VAL A 189 22.67 10.51 36.26
CA VAL A 189 23.36 9.53 37.16
C VAL A 189 22.30 8.64 37.86
N THR A 190 22.17 7.34 37.61
CA THR A 190 22.81 6.10 38.15
C THR A 190 22.33 5.57 39.51
N ASP A 191 22.28 4.22 39.56
CA ASP A 191 22.16 3.25 40.68
C ASP A 191 20.78 2.92 41.31
N ALA A 192 20.28 1.71 41.03
CA ALA A 192 20.61 0.52 41.85
C ALA A 192 19.88 -0.76 41.35
N LEU A 193 20.67 -1.81 41.10
CA LEU A 193 20.26 -3.19 40.81
C LEU A 193 19.87 -3.96 42.09
N LYS A 194 18.91 -4.89 41.96
CA LYS A 194 18.87 -6.28 42.48
C LYS A 194 17.65 -6.98 41.88
N ALA A 195 17.82 -7.82 40.86
CA ALA A 195 18.08 -9.27 40.94
C ALA A 195 16.82 -10.09 41.33
N ASP A 196 16.24 -10.69 40.29
CA ASP A 196 15.40 -11.90 40.19
C ASP A 196 15.84 -13.06 41.12
N PRO A 197 14.99 -14.08 41.45
CA PRO A 197 14.40 -14.96 40.43
C PRO A 197 13.02 -15.63 40.69
N THR A 198 12.38 -16.03 39.59
CA THR A 198 11.41 -17.15 39.43
C THR A 198 12.18 -18.50 39.46
N PRO A 199 11.58 -19.70 39.70
CA PRO A 199 10.49 -20.24 38.88
C PRO A 199 9.51 -21.27 39.52
N SER A 200 8.40 -21.49 38.78
CA SER A 200 7.69 -22.75 38.47
C SER A 200 7.46 -23.83 39.55
N ASP A 201 6.22 -24.29 39.72
CA ASP A 201 5.84 -25.65 39.29
C ASP A 201 4.33 -25.94 39.27
N SER A 202 4.03 -26.90 38.39
CA SER A 202 2.74 -27.41 37.92
C SER A 202 2.24 -28.58 38.77
N ALA A 203 0.92 -28.71 39.00
CA ALA A 203 0.27 -30.01 39.23
C ALA A 203 -1.27 -29.96 39.11
N SER A 204 -1.81 -30.98 38.43
CA SER A 204 -3.21 -31.20 38.03
C SER A 204 -4.16 -31.76 39.10
N ALA A 205 -5.45 -31.51 38.84
CA ALA A 205 -6.63 -32.39 38.97
C ALA A 205 -7.11 -32.90 40.35
N LYS A 206 -8.40 -32.63 40.68
CA LYS A 206 -9.45 -33.68 40.80
C LYS A 206 -10.87 -33.08 40.89
N ALA A 207 -11.81 -33.83 40.32
CA ALA A 207 -13.23 -33.56 40.11
C ALA A 207 -14.14 -33.73 41.34
N GLY A 208 -15.36 -33.18 41.25
CA GLY A 208 -16.58 -33.81 41.77
C GLY A 208 -17.64 -32.86 42.34
N GLY A 209 -18.83 -32.82 41.72
CA GLY A 209 -20.11 -32.62 42.42
C GLY A 209 -20.97 -31.41 42.03
N THR A 210 -21.97 -31.64 41.17
CA THR A 210 -23.29 -30.95 41.22
C THR A 210 -24.20 -31.82 42.11
N PRO A 211 -25.19 -31.30 42.89
CA PRO A 211 -26.30 -30.50 42.36
C PRO A 211 -26.88 -29.36 43.24
N SER A 212 -27.54 -28.42 42.56
CA SER A 212 -28.74 -27.65 42.96
C SER A 212 -28.67 -26.40 43.86
N ALA A 213 -29.40 -25.39 43.36
CA ALA A 213 -30.16 -24.31 44.03
C ALA A 213 -29.46 -23.01 44.52
N SER A 214 -29.88 -21.91 43.87
CA SER A 214 -30.00 -20.51 44.32
C SER A 214 -29.20 -20.01 45.53
N ALA A 215 -28.34 -19.01 45.30
CA ALA A 215 -28.52 -17.65 45.83
C ALA A 215 -27.45 -16.68 45.28
N SER A 216 -27.91 -15.48 44.93
CA SER A 216 -27.18 -14.30 44.47
C SER A 216 -26.31 -13.66 45.56
N GLY A 217 -25.26 -12.94 45.15
CA GLY A 217 -24.73 -11.77 45.87
C GLY A 217 -23.21 -11.79 46.08
N GLY A 218 -22.47 -10.90 45.38
CA GLY A 218 -21.12 -10.51 45.83
C GLY A 218 -20.13 -10.02 44.77
N ALA A 219 -20.19 -10.51 43.51
CA ALA A 219 -19.20 -10.13 42.48
C ALA A 219 -19.76 -9.21 41.37
N SER A 220 -21.09 -9.14 41.23
CA SER A 220 -21.79 -8.26 40.28
C SER A 220 -21.77 -6.79 40.69
N ASP A 221 -21.62 -6.50 41.98
CA ASP A 221 -21.90 -5.17 42.51
C ASP A 221 -20.72 -4.22 42.30
N ASP A 222 -19.48 -4.71 42.36
CA ASP A 222 -18.28 -3.86 42.20
C ASP A 222 -18.03 -3.47 40.72
N ALA A 223 -18.28 -4.38 39.78
CA ALA A 223 -18.21 -4.09 38.34
C ALA A 223 -19.32 -3.12 37.90
N THR A 224 -20.54 -3.32 38.41
CA THR A 224 -21.68 -2.43 38.15
C THR A 224 -21.46 -1.06 38.79
N ALA A 225 -20.91 -0.99 40.01
CA ALA A 225 -20.57 0.26 40.67
C ALA A 225 -19.47 1.04 39.93
N LYS A 226 -18.44 0.37 39.40
CA LYS A 226 -17.39 1.01 38.57
C LYS A 226 -17.96 1.56 37.27
N LEU A 227 -18.84 0.80 36.61
CA LEU A 227 -19.54 1.26 35.41
C LEU A 227 -20.43 2.46 35.69
N GLN A 228 -21.19 2.44 36.78
CA GLN A 228 -22.04 3.55 37.17
C GLN A 228 -21.20 4.79 37.51
N ALA A 229 -20.07 4.63 38.21
CA ALA A 229 -19.17 5.74 38.51
C ALA A 229 -18.51 6.32 37.25
N ALA A 230 -18.13 5.48 36.28
CA ALA A 230 -17.64 5.93 34.98
C ALA A 230 -18.73 6.70 34.22
N TYR A 231 -19.96 6.20 34.22
CA TYR A 231 -21.11 6.84 33.60
C TYR A 231 -21.45 8.20 34.23
N THR A 232 -21.41 8.33 35.56
CA THR A 232 -21.65 9.60 36.24
C THR A 232 -20.58 10.64 35.91
N LYS A 233 -19.31 10.22 35.76
CA LYS A 233 -18.19 11.11 35.43
C LYS A 233 -18.09 11.47 33.95
N LEU A 234 -18.67 10.64 33.07
CA LEU A 234 -18.61 10.82 31.63
C LEU A 234 -19.43 12.04 31.19
N ASP A 235 -18.76 12.95 30.50
CA ASP A 235 -19.34 14.15 29.87
C ASP A 235 -19.02 14.11 28.38
N CYS A 236 -20.00 13.72 27.58
CA CYS A 236 -19.88 13.54 26.15
C CYS A 236 -19.77 14.87 25.39
N THR A 237 -19.99 16.02 26.04
CA THR A 237 -19.70 17.33 25.42
C THR A 237 -18.19 17.53 25.22
N LYS A 238 -17.35 16.86 26.02
CA LYS A 238 -15.89 16.98 25.98
C LYS A 238 -15.24 15.98 25.01
N PRO A 239 -14.52 16.43 23.96
CA PRO A 239 -13.90 15.55 22.97
C PRO A 239 -12.94 14.49 23.54
N ALA A 240 -12.11 14.87 24.51
CA ALA A 240 -11.15 13.95 25.13
C ALA A 240 -11.83 12.82 25.92
N GLN A 241 -13.01 13.07 26.49
CA GLN A 241 -13.75 12.04 27.22
C GLN A 241 -14.52 11.11 26.28
N ARG A 242 -15.00 11.61 25.13
CA ARG A 242 -15.58 10.76 24.08
C ARG A 242 -14.58 9.75 23.54
N ALA A 243 -13.41 10.22 23.14
CA ALA A 243 -12.36 9.37 22.59
C ALA A 243 -11.86 8.31 23.58
N ALA A 244 -11.99 8.56 24.89
CA ALA A 244 -11.63 7.60 25.94
C ALA A 244 -12.80 6.68 26.34
N ALA A 245 -14.04 7.00 25.94
CA ALA A 245 -15.22 6.22 26.29
C ALA A 245 -15.23 4.93 25.46
N GLY A 246 -15.25 3.78 26.13
CA GLY A 246 -15.29 2.47 25.47
C GLY A 246 -13.97 1.99 24.87
N ASP A 247 -12.90 2.77 24.91
CA ASP A 247 -11.58 2.38 24.38
C ASP A 247 -11.03 1.13 25.09
N GLY A 248 -10.44 0.22 24.32
CA GLY A 248 -9.89 -1.05 24.83
C GLY A 248 -10.88 -2.06 25.40
N SER A 249 -12.20 -1.84 25.29
CA SER A 249 -13.22 -2.70 25.89
C SER A 249 -13.43 -4.00 25.12
N LYS A 250 -13.65 -5.12 25.83
CA LYS A 250 -13.91 -6.42 25.18
C LYS A 250 -15.39 -6.56 24.76
N PRO A 251 -15.70 -7.44 23.79
CA PRO A 251 -17.08 -7.71 23.40
C PRO A 251 -17.97 -8.21 24.56
N SER A 252 -17.38 -8.94 25.52
CA SER A 252 -18.08 -9.46 26.70
C SER A 252 -18.42 -8.41 27.76
N ASP A 253 -17.76 -7.25 27.73
CA ASP A 253 -17.83 -6.29 28.81
C ASP A 253 -19.04 -5.37 28.61
N SER A 254 -19.67 -4.92 29.68
CA SER A 254 -20.58 -3.76 29.62
C SER A 254 -19.73 -2.49 29.61
N ILE A 255 -20.12 -1.50 28.82
CA ILE A 255 -19.30 -0.31 28.55
C ILE A 255 -20.11 0.98 28.73
N VAL A 256 -19.40 2.09 28.96
CA VAL A 256 -19.95 3.43 28.79
C VAL A 256 -19.53 3.98 27.42
N ALA A 257 -20.46 4.63 26.75
CA ALA A 257 -20.24 5.15 25.40
C ALA A 257 -20.89 6.52 25.24
N CYS A 258 -20.42 7.29 24.27
CA CYS A 258 -21.02 8.56 23.86
C CYS A 258 -21.67 8.41 22.49
N GLY A 259 -22.75 9.16 22.26
CA GLY A 259 -23.42 9.21 20.96
C GLY A 259 -24.20 10.51 20.81
N GLN A 260 -24.70 10.76 19.59
CA GLN A 260 -25.61 11.87 19.34
C GLN A 260 -27.01 11.35 19.06
N ASN A 261 -28.01 11.99 19.66
CA ASN A 261 -29.41 11.70 19.34
C ASN A 261 -29.82 12.34 18.00
N SER A 262 -31.04 12.06 17.55
CA SER A 262 -31.63 12.63 16.32
C SER A 262 -31.71 14.16 16.30
N GLN A 263 -31.52 14.83 17.45
CA GLN A 263 -31.48 16.30 17.58
C GLN A 263 -30.05 16.85 17.66
N LYS A 264 -29.03 16.03 17.38
CA LYS A 264 -27.58 16.35 17.45
C LYS A 264 -27.11 16.75 18.87
N GLN A 265 -27.83 16.33 19.90
CA GLN A 265 -27.41 16.50 21.29
C GLN A 265 -26.59 15.29 21.73
N TRP A 266 -25.52 15.55 22.48
CA TRP A 266 -24.70 14.48 23.04
C TRP A 266 -25.45 13.74 24.14
N GLN A 267 -25.43 12.42 24.06
CA GLN A 267 -25.95 11.50 25.06
C GLN A 267 -24.83 10.56 25.51
N LYS A 268 -24.92 10.14 26.77
CA LYS A 268 -24.07 9.06 27.30
C LYS A 268 -24.92 7.84 27.55
N TYR A 269 -24.32 6.67 27.36
CA TYR A 269 -24.99 5.39 27.39
C TYR A 269 -24.26 4.44 28.34
N ILE A 270 -25.02 3.59 29.02
CA ILE A 270 -24.53 2.31 29.55
C ILE A 270 -25.02 1.24 28.60
N LEU A 271 -24.09 0.49 28.03
CA LEU A 271 -24.36 -0.54 27.06
C LEU A 271 -23.99 -1.91 27.63
N GLY A 272 -24.83 -2.90 27.37
CA GLY A 272 -24.53 -4.28 27.73
C GLY A 272 -23.45 -4.90 26.84
N PRO A 273 -23.12 -6.19 27.07
CA PRO A 273 -22.22 -6.95 26.22
C PRO A 273 -22.67 -6.96 24.74
N ALA A 274 -21.71 -7.11 23.82
CA ALA A 274 -21.99 -7.20 22.39
C ALA A 274 -22.82 -8.44 22.08
N ALA A 275 -24.05 -8.24 21.60
CA ALA A 275 -24.98 -9.31 21.26
C ALA A 275 -24.80 -9.79 19.81
N VAL A 276 -24.46 -8.86 18.90
CA VAL A 276 -24.16 -9.16 17.49
C VAL A 276 -22.89 -8.41 17.10
N ALA A 277 -21.98 -9.07 16.39
CA ALA A 277 -20.75 -8.44 15.90
C ALA A 277 -20.94 -7.96 14.46
N GLY A 278 -20.15 -6.99 14.02
CA GLY A 278 -20.16 -6.53 12.63
C GLY A 278 -19.85 -7.63 11.62
N THR A 279 -19.08 -8.65 12.01
CA THR A 279 -18.82 -9.84 11.17
C THR A 279 -20.06 -10.70 10.91
N ASP A 280 -21.14 -10.50 11.68
CA ASP A 280 -22.41 -11.19 11.48
C ASP A 280 -23.27 -10.49 10.41
N VAL A 281 -22.89 -9.29 9.93
CA VAL A 281 -23.52 -8.52 8.85
C VAL A 281 -22.92 -8.92 7.50
N ASP A 282 -23.77 -9.32 6.55
CA ASP A 282 -23.38 -9.73 5.19
C ASP A 282 -23.36 -8.54 4.22
N LYS A 283 -24.35 -7.63 4.32
CA LYS A 283 -24.49 -6.47 3.44
C LYS A 283 -25.29 -5.35 4.11
N ALA A 284 -24.96 -4.10 3.82
CA ALA A 284 -25.75 -2.92 4.21
C ALA A 284 -25.85 -1.90 3.06
N GLU A 285 -27.05 -1.43 2.76
CA GLU A 285 -27.32 -0.50 1.66
C GLU A 285 -28.22 0.64 2.10
N ALA A 286 -27.83 1.87 1.74
CA ALA A 286 -28.70 3.04 1.79
C ALA A 286 -29.70 2.98 0.63
N VAL A 287 -30.99 2.97 0.95
CA VAL A 287 -32.09 2.88 -0.01
C VAL A 287 -33.04 4.05 0.24
N PHE A 288 -33.49 4.71 -0.82
CA PHE A 288 -34.55 5.71 -0.73
C PHE A 288 -35.91 5.02 -0.81
N ASP A 289 -36.78 5.23 0.18
CA ASP A 289 -38.12 4.64 0.17
C ASP A 289 -39.07 5.42 -0.76
N THR A 290 -39.17 4.95 -2.00
CA THR A 290 -40.03 5.54 -3.03
C THR A 290 -41.52 5.21 -2.86
N GLN A 291 -41.87 4.21 -2.03
CA GLN A 291 -43.26 3.77 -1.87
C GLN A 291 -43.98 4.53 -0.76
N SER A 292 -43.30 4.76 0.36
CA SER A 292 -43.87 5.46 1.51
C SER A 292 -43.49 6.94 1.57
N ALA A 293 -42.57 7.40 0.71
CA ALA A 293 -41.94 8.71 0.77
C ALA A 293 -41.33 9.04 2.16
N ALA A 294 -41.00 8.01 2.94
CA ALA A 294 -40.46 8.15 4.29
C ALA A 294 -38.99 8.61 4.35
N GLY A 295 -38.35 8.86 3.20
CA GLY A 295 -36.98 9.34 3.08
C GLY A 295 -35.95 8.23 2.90
N TRP A 296 -34.70 8.52 3.26
CA TRP A 296 -33.59 7.55 3.18
C TRP A 296 -33.62 6.59 4.38
N LYS A 297 -33.33 5.32 4.11
CA LYS A 297 -33.23 4.25 5.10
C LYS A 297 -32.01 3.38 4.83
N VAL A 298 -31.51 2.71 5.87
CA VAL A 298 -30.42 1.74 5.73
C VAL A 298 -30.98 0.33 5.91
N THR A 299 -30.90 -0.46 4.85
CA THR A 299 -31.26 -1.87 4.87
C THR A 299 -30.04 -2.72 5.12
N MET A 300 -30.17 -3.74 5.96
CA MET A 300 -29.10 -4.65 6.32
C MET A 300 -29.53 -6.10 6.11
N LYS A 301 -28.57 -6.92 5.71
CA LYS A 301 -28.70 -8.36 5.60
C LYS A 301 -27.66 -9.03 6.48
N PHE A 302 -28.08 -10.00 7.28
CA PHE A 302 -27.21 -10.77 8.15
C PHE A 302 -26.82 -12.11 7.52
N THR A 303 -25.69 -12.64 7.97
CA THR A 303 -25.32 -14.04 7.71
C THR A 303 -26.31 -14.99 8.37
N SER A 304 -26.32 -16.28 7.98
CA SER A 304 -27.24 -17.27 8.55
C SER A 304 -27.07 -17.47 10.07
N GLY A 305 -25.84 -17.32 10.59
CA GLY A 305 -25.55 -17.32 12.03
C GLY A 305 -25.95 -16.00 12.70
N GLY A 306 -25.65 -14.87 12.06
CA GLY A 306 -26.02 -13.54 12.52
C GLY A 306 -27.53 -13.33 12.65
N ALA A 307 -28.30 -13.80 11.68
CA ALA A 307 -29.76 -13.70 11.66
C ALA A 307 -30.41 -14.34 12.89
N LYS A 308 -29.86 -15.47 13.39
CA LYS A 308 -30.37 -16.14 14.60
C LYS A 308 -30.07 -15.31 15.85
N LYS A 309 -28.80 -14.89 16.04
CA LYS A 309 -28.41 -14.03 17.17
C LYS A 309 -29.24 -12.74 17.20
N PHE A 310 -29.44 -12.14 16.03
CA PHE A 310 -30.22 -10.92 15.87
C PHE A 310 -31.71 -11.14 16.17
N ALA A 311 -32.30 -12.26 15.74
CA ALA A 311 -33.67 -12.63 16.08
C ALA A 311 -33.87 -12.86 17.58
N ASP A 312 -32.92 -13.54 18.23
CA ASP A 312 -32.96 -13.84 19.66
C ASP A 312 -32.90 -12.56 20.50
N ILE A 313 -31.94 -11.67 20.20
CA ILE A 313 -31.80 -10.41 20.96
C ILE A 313 -32.96 -9.45 20.68
N THR A 314 -33.42 -9.32 19.43
CA THR A 314 -34.56 -8.45 19.12
C THR A 314 -35.85 -8.95 19.77
N GLY A 315 -36.05 -10.27 19.87
CA GLY A 315 -37.18 -10.85 20.59
C GLY A 315 -37.13 -10.68 22.11
N GLN A 316 -35.94 -10.45 22.69
CA GLN A 316 -35.79 -10.06 24.09
C GLN A 316 -36.04 -8.56 24.26
N LEU A 317 -35.38 -7.72 23.46
CA LEU A 317 -35.49 -6.26 23.55
C LEU A 317 -36.91 -5.74 23.29
N SER A 318 -37.66 -6.36 22.36
CA SER A 318 -39.02 -5.95 22.05
C SER A 318 -40.02 -6.11 23.20
N LYS A 319 -39.65 -6.83 24.27
CA LYS A 319 -40.48 -7.03 25.46
C LYS A 319 -40.20 -6.01 26.57
N ASN A 320 -39.11 -5.26 26.45
CA ASN A 320 -38.68 -4.29 27.44
C ASN A 320 -39.30 -2.90 27.18
N GLN A 321 -39.26 -2.03 28.19
CA GLN A 321 -39.63 -0.62 28.02
C GLN A 321 -38.40 0.22 27.68
N GLN A 322 -38.63 1.40 27.08
CA GLN A 322 -37.56 2.35 26.76
C GLN A 322 -36.85 2.84 28.04
N PRO A 323 -35.51 2.92 28.07
CA PRO A 323 -34.55 2.75 26.96
C PRO A 323 -34.08 1.30 26.71
N GLN A 324 -34.51 0.32 27.51
CA GLN A 324 -34.04 -1.07 27.45
C GLN A 324 -34.55 -1.88 26.24
N ASN A 325 -35.39 -1.27 25.40
CA ASN A 325 -35.79 -1.81 24.10
C ASN A 325 -34.96 -1.25 22.94
N GLN A 326 -33.97 -0.39 23.19
CA GLN A 326 -33.07 0.14 22.17
C GLN A 326 -31.89 -0.80 21.93
N PHE A 327 -31.45 -0.86 20.68
CA PHE A 327 -30.29 -1.65 20.27
C PHE A 327 -29.21 -0.76 19.65
N ALA A 328 -28.25 -0.35 20.47
CA ALA A 328 -27.19 0.57 20.04
C ALA A 328 -26.22 -0.10 19.06
N ILE A 329 -25.96 0.61 17.97
CA ILE A 329 -24.95 0.31 16.96
C ILE A 329 -23.71 1.11 17.34
N VAL A 330 -22.69 0.40 17.80
CA VAL A 330 -21.46 0.97 18.34
C VAL A 330 -20.33 0.74 17.37
N LEU A 331 -19.59 1.80 17.05
CA LEU A 331 -18.42 1.77 16.20
C LEU A 331 -17.21 2.30 16.97
N ASP A 332 -16.20 1.46 17.18
CA ASP A 332 -14.96 1.83 17.90
C ASP A 332 -15.21 2.47 19.29
N GLY A 333 -16.33 2.15 19.94
CA GLY A 333 -16.72 2.67 21.26
C GLY A 333 -17.75 3.79 21.25
N ASP A 334 -17.99 4.42 20.09
CA ASP A 334 -18.99 5.48 19.91
C ASP A 334 -20.34 4.91 19.42
N VAL A 335 -21.45 5.40 19.97
CA VAL A 335 -22.81 5.06 19.53
C VAL A 335 -23.15 5.90 18.31
N VAL A 336 -23.29 5.22 17.16
CA VAL A 336 -23.64 5.85 15.88
C VAL A 336 -25.15 5.94 15.70
N SER A 337 -25.89 4.93 16.18
CA SER A 337 -27.34 4.89 16.10
C SER A 337 -27.91 3.99 17.20
N ASP A 338 -29.07 4.32 17.76
CA ASP A 338 -29.73 3.62 18.86
C ASP A 338 -31.22 3.32 18.58
N PRO A 339 -31.54 2.57 17.49
CA PRO A 339 -32.91 2.27 17.11
C PRO A 339 -33.67 1.48 18.19
N SER A 340 -34.96 1.80 18.37
CA SER A 340 -35.87 1.03 19.21
C SER A 340 -36.37 -0.22 18.50
N VAL A 341 -36.34 -1.36 19.18
CA VAL A 341 -36.86 -2.62 18.68
C VAL A 341 -38.28 -2.83 19.17
N ASN A 342 -39.25 -2.91 18.26
CA ASN A 342 -40.67 -3.07 18.58
C ASN A 342 -41.19 -4.51 18.39
N GLN A 343 -40.50 -5.31 17.60
CA GLN A 343 -40.86 -6.70 17.29
C GLN A 343 -39.61 -7.54 17.05
N SER A 344 -39.73 -8.86 17.20
CA SER A 344 -38.64 -9.79 16.86
C SER A 344 -38.43 -9.83 15.34
N ILE A 345 -37.17 -9.74 14.91
CA ILE A 345 -36.80 -9.73 13.50
C ILE A 345 -36.17 -11.07 13.15
N THR A 346 -36.97 -11.98 12.58
CA THR A 346 -36.55 -13.36 12.28
C THR A 346 -36.14 -13.60 10.82
N GLY A 347 -36.41 -12.64 9.93
CA GLY A 347 -36.21 -12.76 8.48
C GLY A 347 -34.77 -12.59 7.97
N GLY A 348 -33.80 -12.34 8.86
CA GLY A 348 -32.40 -12.11 8.49
C GLY A 348 -32.11 -10.77 7.80
N ASN A 349 -33.14 -9.95 7.59
CA ASN A 349 -33.03 -8.59 7.08
C ASN A 349 -33.50 -7.61 8.16
N ALA A 350 -32.79 -6.51 8.33
CA ALA A 350 -33.18 -5.41 9.22
C ALA A 350 -33.22 -4.09 8.45
N GLU A 351 -34.05 -3.17 8.92
CA GLU A 351 -34.14 -1.83 8.38
C GLU A 351 -33.94 -0.83 9.52
N ILE A 352 -33.02 0.11 9.31
CA ILE A 352 -32.81 1.27 10.16
C ILE A 352 -33.48 2.44 9.45
N SER A 353 -34.61 2.89 10.00
CA SER A 353 -35.39 4.01 9.51
C SER A 353 -35.25 5.21 10.43
N GLY A 354 -35.39 6.42 9.86
CA GLY A 354 -35.22 7.69 10.56
C GLY A 354 -35.22 8.86 9.57
N SER A 355 -35.02 10.08 10.06
CA SER A 355 -34.89 11.27 9.23
C SER A 355 -33.47 11.43 8.68
N PHE A 356 -32.97 10.42 7.95
CA PHE A 356 -31.61 10.47 7.38
C PHE A 356 -31.56 11.34 6.13
N THR A 357 -30.48 12.10 6.00
CA THR A 357 -30.04 12.64 4.70
C THR A 357 -29.43 11.54 3.84
N GLN A 358 -29.25 11.82 2.54
CA GLN A 358 -28.59 10.88 1.63
C GLN A 358 -27.17 10.55 2.10
N GLU A 359 -26.43 11.59 2.50
CA GLU A 359 -25.03 11.48 2.93
C GLU A 359 -24.90 10.70 4.25
N GLU A 360 -25.81 10.93 5.21
CA GLU A 360 -25.83 10.20 6.49
C GLU A 360 -26.18 8.72 6.27
N ALA A 361 -27.19 8.43 5.44
CA ALA A 361 -27.57 7.06 5.13
C ALA A 361 -26.44 6.31 4.40
N GLN A 362 -25.81 6.95 3.41
CA GLN A 362 -24.66 6.37 2.68
C GLN A 362 -23.45 6.18 3.60
N GLY A 363 -23.14 7.16 4.45
CA GLY A 363 -22.06 7.05 5.44
C GLY A 363 -22.27 5.88 6.39
N LEU A 364 -23.48 5.75 6.95
CA LEU A 364 -23.83 4.65 7.85
C LEU A 364 -23.82 3.30 7.10
N SER A 365 -24.39 3.21 5.90
CA SER A 365 -24.38 1.96 5.13
C SER A 365 -22.96 1.53 4.78
N ASN A 366 -22.09 2.47 4.43
CA ASN A 366 -20.68 2.20 4.15
C ASN A 366 -19.98 1.63 5.38
N MET A 367 -20.15 2.25 6.55
CA MET A 367 -19.58 1.74 7.81
C MET A 367 -20.07 0.32 8.14
N LEU A 368 -21.37 0.05 7.92
CA LEU A 368 -21.99 -1.25 8.20
C LEU A 368 -21.65 -2.34 7.18
N SER A 369 -21.44 -1.99 5.90
CA SER A 369 -21.21 -2.96 4.81
C SER A 369 -19.81 -3.57 4.82
N TYR A 370 -18.80 -2.82 5.26
CA TYR A 370 -17.41 -3.24 5.08
C TYR A 370 -16.86 -4.09 6.24
N GLY A 371 -17.62 -4.24 7.32
CA GLY A 371 -17.25 -5.05 8.48
C GLY A 371 -16.05 -4.50 9.29
N ALA A 372 -15.75 -5.16 10.41
CA ALA A 372 -14.59 -4.86 11.23
C ALA A 372 -13.30 -5.39 10.56
N LEU A 373 -12.20 -4.64 10.65
CA LEU A 373 -10.91 -5.14 10.18
C LEU A 373 -10.49 -6.36 11.03
N PRO A 374 -9.91 -7.41 10.42
CA PRO A 374 -9.47 -8.60 11.16
C PRO A 374 -8.24 -8.33 12.04
N LEU A 375 -7.60 -7.16 11.87
CA LEU A 375 -6.42 -6.71 12.58
C LEU A 375 -6.59 -5.25 12.99
N THR A 376 -5.97 -4.90 14.12
CA THR A 376 -5.81 -3.51 14.52
C THR A 376 -4.64 -2.90 13.78
N PHE A 377 -4.80 -1.66 13.29
CA PHE A 377 -3.74 -0.94 12.57
C PHE A 377 -3.43 0.38 13.27
N LYS A 378 -2.15 0.75 13.31
CA LYS A 378 -1.71 2.10 13.69
C LYS A 378 -1.14 2.83 12.49
N GLU A 379 -1.35 4.14 12.44
CA GLU A 379 -0.73 4.99 11.41
C GLU A 379 0.77 5.12 11.68
N ALA A 380 1.60 4.51 10.82
CA ALA A 380 3.06 4.59 10.91
C ALA A 380 3.60 5.86 10.25
N SER A 381 3.04 6.25 9.09
CA SER A 381 3.39 7.52 8.45
C SER A 381 2.29 8.01 7.50
N VAL A 382 2.12 9.33 7.43
CA VAL A 382 1.22 9.99 6.47
C VAL A 382 2.03 11.01 5.68
N THR A 383 2.04 10.88 4.37
CA THR A 383 2.71 11.83 3.47
C THR A 383 1.71 12.37 2.47
N THR A 384 1.49 13.68 2.48
CA THR A 384 0.68 14.37 1.47
C THR A 384 1.59 15.16 0.55
N VAL A 385 1.50 14.91 -0.76
CA VAL A 385 2.28 15.61 -1.77
C VAL A 385 1.33 16.35 -2.70
N THR A 386 1.60 17.63 -2.95
CA THR A 386 0.85 18.43 -3.92
C THR A 386 1.25 18.05 -5.34
N ALA A 387 0.29 18.04 -6.27
CA ALA A 387 0.55 17.72 -7.67
C ALA A 387 1.56 18.67 -8.36
N ALA A 388 1.60 19.95 -7.95
CA ALA A 388 2.56 20.92 -8.49
C ALA A 388 4.00 20.51 -8.19
N LEU A 389 4.29 20.20 -6.92
CA LEU A 389 5.62 19.78 -6.48
C LEU A 389 6.05 18.47 -7.16
N GLY A 390 5.13 17.51 -7.29
CA GLY A 390 5.42 16.23 -7.95
C GLY A 390 5.74 16.36 -9.44
N GLY A 391 4.96 17.19 -10.14
CA GLY A 391 5.18 17.48 -11.56
C GLY A 391 6.51 18.18 -11.83
N GLU A 392 6.86 19.20 -11.02
CA GLU A 392 8.15 19.89 -11.13
C GLU A 392 9.33 18.96 -10.88
N GLN A 393 9.23 18.10 -9.86
CA GLN A 393 10.29 17.13 -9.56
C GLN A 393 10.43 16.07 -10.65
N LEU A 394 9.34 15.59 -11.24
CA LEU A 394 9.39 14.69 -12.40
C LEU A 394 10.12 15.36 -13.57
N HIS A 395 9.76 16.60 -13.87
CA HIS A 395 10.35 17.34 -14.97
C HIS A 395 11.85 17.56 -14.76
N ALA A 396 12.26 17.97 -13.55
CA ALA A 396 13.67 18.11 -13.19
C ALA A 396 14.42 16.78 -13.29
N GLY A 397 13.82 15.68 -12.82
CA GLY A 397 14.40 14.34 -12.93
C GLY A 397 14.60 13.88 -14.37
N LEU A 398 13.60 14.11 -15.24
CA LEU A 398 13.70 13.80 -16.67
C LEU A 398 14.76 14.64 -17.39
N ILE A 399 14.89 15.93 -17.05
CA ILE A 399 15.96 16.80 -17.58
C ILE A 399 17.33 16.29 -17.14
N ALA A 400 17.51 15.96 -15.85
CA ALA A 400 18.76 15.41 -15.34
C ALA A 400 19.12 14.09 -16.02
N GLY A 401 18.13 13.20 -16.21
CA GLY A 401 18.28 11.95 -16.96
C GLY A 401 18.66 12.16 -18.42
N ALA A 402 18.03 13.13 -19.10
CA ALA A 402 18.34 13.46 -20.50
C ALA A 402 19.75 14.05 -20.66
N ILE A 403 20.19 14.92 -19.74
CA ILE A 403 21.56 15.44 -19.71
C ILE A 403 22.55 14.30 -19.48
N GLY A 404 22.29 13.43 -18.49
CA GLY A 404 23.13 12.26 -18.21
C GLY A 404 23.25 11.33 -19.42
N LEU A 405 22.13 10.98 -20.06
CA LEU A 405 22.11 10.19 -21.29
C LEU A 405 22.91 10.89 -22.41
N GLY A 406 22.74 12.20 -22.58
CA GLY A 406 23.47 12.99 -23.56
C GLY A 406 24.99 12.93 -23.34
N LEU A 407 25.45 13.04 -22.10
CA LEU A 407 26.87 12.93 -21.74
C LEU A 407 27.42 11.51 -21.99
N VAL A 408 26.66 10.47 -21.66
CA VAL A 408 27.04 9.07 -21.95
C VAL A 408 27.15 8.86 -23.46
N VAL A 409 26.16 9.31 -24.23
CA VAL A 409 26.18 9.21 -25.70
C VAL A 409 27.36 9.98 -26.29
N LEU A 410 27.64 11.20 -25.81
CA LEU A 410 28.78 11.99 -26.24
C LEU A 410 30.10 11.24 -25.97
N TYR A 411 30.27 10.71 -24.76
CA TYR A 411 31.44 9.89 -24.42
C TYR A 411 31.60 8.69 -25.35
N LEU A 412 30.51 7.95 -25.60
CA LEU A 412 30.51 6.79 -26.50
C LEU A 412 30.88 7.18 -27.94
N VAL A 413 30.34 8.29 -28.47
CA VAL A 413 30.65 8.78 -29.81
C VAL A 413 32.12 9.19 -29.92
N VAL A 414 32.64 9.93 -28.95
CA VAL A 414 34.04 10.40 -28.96
C VAL A 414 35.01 9.23 -28.85
N TYR A 415 34.77 8.30 -27.92
CA TYR A 415 35.71 7.23 -27.60
C TYR A 415 35.55 5.99 -28.51
N TYR A 416 34.32 5.57 -28.83
CA TYR A 416 34.03 4.36 -29.62
C TYR A 416 33.65 4.65 -31.09
N ARG A 417 33.33 5.88 -31.47
CA ARG A 417 33.01 6.30 -32.85
C ARG A 417 31.97 5.40 -33.51
N GLY A 418 32.25 4.73 -34.64
CA GLY A 418 31.29 3.89 -35.33
C GLY A 418 30.72 2.73 -34.50
N LEU A 419 31.40 2.28 -33.45
CA LEU A 419 30.85 1.32 -32.49
C LEU A 419 29.79 1.94 -31.56
N SER A 420 29.79 3.26 -31.37
CA SER A 420 28.80 3.97 -30.56
C SER A 420 27.39 3.80 -31.11
N LEU A 421 27.23 3.65 -32.43
CA LEU A 421 25.92 3.38 -33.05
C LEU A 421 25.27 2.10 -32.49
N ILE A 422 26.08 1.09 -32.18
CA ILE A 422 25.60 -0.18 -31.59
C ILE A 422 25.17 0.04 -30.14
N ALA A 423 25.97 0.81 -29.38
CA ALA A 423 25.63 1.13 -28.00
C ALA A 423 24.38 2.02 -27.91
N ILE A 424 24.26 3.05 -28.74
CA ILE A 424 23.09 3.93 -28.80
C ILE A 424 21.84 3.12 -29.18
N ALA A 425 21.93 2.25 -30.19
CA ALA A 425 20.81 1.39 -30.55
C ALA A 425 20.43 0.44 -29.40
N SER A 426 21.42 -0.07 -28.65
CA SER A 426 21.18 -0.95 -27.50
C SER A 426 20.52 -0.18 -26.34
N LEU A 427 20.98 1.04 -26.05
CA LEU A 427 20.37 1.93 -25.06
C LEU A 427 18.92 2.30 -25.43
N LEU A 428 18.64 2.58 -26.70
CA LEU A 428 17.28 2.86 -27.16
C LEU A 428 16.35 1.64 -27.01
N VAL A 429 16.83 0.45 -27.37
CA VAL A 429 16.07 -0.79 -27.17
C VAL A 429 15.84 -1.05 -25.68
N SER A 430 16.86 -0.82 -24.85
CA SER A 430 16.73 -0.93 -23.40
C SER A 430 15.67 0.04 -22.86
N ALA A 431 15.77 1.33 -23.21
CA ALA A 431 14.81 2.36 -22.79
C ALA A 431 13.37 2.05 -23.26
N ALA A 432 13.19 1.59 -24.50
CA ALA A 432 11.88 1.22 -25.02
C ALA A 432 11.29 0.02 -24.28
N LEU A 433 12.08 -1.04 -24.05
CA LEU A 433 11.63 -2.20 -23.29
C LEU A 433 11.32 -1.82 -21.84
N THR A 434 12.16 -1.02 -21.20
CA THR A 434 11.93 -0.51 -19.83
C THR A 434 10.62 0.26 -19.75
N TYR A 435 10.37 1.19 -20.68
CA TYR A 435 9.13 1.96 -20.74
C TYR A 435 7.89 1.07 -20.91
N VAL A 436 7.92 0.16 -21.89
CA VAL A 436 6.79 -0.73 -22.19
C VAL A 436 6.49 -1.67 -21.01
N ILE A 437 7.53 -2.24 -20.40
CA ILE A 437 7.38 -3.12 -19.25
C ILE A 437 6.79 -2.34 -18.07
N MET A 438 7.27 -1.12 -17.77
CA MET A 438 6.72 -0.29 -16.71
C MET A 438 5.25 0.09 -16.95
N SER A 439 4.87 0.39 -18.19
CA SER A 439 3.47 0.63 -18.57
C SER A 439 2.58 -0.60 -18.34
N LEU A 440 3.09 -1.80 -18.62
CA LEU A 440 2.36 -3.06 -18.43
C LEU A 440 2.31 -3.53 -16.97
N LEU A 441 3.30 -3.17 -16.14
CA LEU A 441 3.33 -3.53 -14.73
C LEU A 441 2.34 -2.73 -13.87
N GLY A 442 1.98 -1.53 -14.32
CA GLY A 442 0.97 -0.69 -13.67
C GLY A 442 -0.37 -1.42 -13.43
N PRO A 443 -1.04 -1.94 -14.47
CA PRO A 443 -2.32 -2.63 -14.30
C PRO A 443 -2.20 -4.05 -13.75
N THR A 444 -1.06 -4.74 -13.93
CA THR A 444 -0.94 -6.17 -13.54
C THR A 444 -0.54 -6.39 -12.09
N ILE A 445 0.39 -5.57 -11.58
CA ILE A 445 0.94 -5.70 -10.23
C ILE A 445 0.58 -4.48 -9.37
N GLY A 446 -0.06 -3.47 -9.97
CA GLY A 446 -0.32 -2.19 -9.31
C GLY A 446 0.91 -1.30 -9.23
N PHE A 447 2.01 -1.60 -9.95
CA PHE A 447 3.25 -0.85 -9.80
C PHE A 447 3.07 0.61 -10.24
N ALA A 448 3.27 1.55 -9.32
CA ALA A 448 3.26 2.97 -9.61
C ALA A 448 4.69 3.54 -9.65
N LEU A 449 5.03 4.23 -10.73
CA LEU A 449 6.32 4.88 -10.93
C LEU A 449 6.42 6.09 -10.01
N ASN A 450 7.20 5.99 -8.93
CA ASN A 450 7.48 7.10 -8.02
C ASN A 450 8.82 7.79 -8.35
N LEU A 451 9.14 8.88 -7.65
CA LEU A 451 10.38 9.61 -7.92
C LEU A 451 11.66 8.78 -7.70
N PRO A 452 11.78 7.98 -6.61
CA PRO A 452 12.92 7.08 -6.47
C PRO A 452 13.02 6.03 -7.58
N ALA A 453 11.91 5.50 -8.09
CA ALA A 453 11.90 4.59 -9.24
C ALA A 453 12.47 5.27 -10.50
N VAL A 454 12.12 6.54 -10.74
CA VAL A 454 12.73 7.35 -11.82
C VAL A 454 14.24 7.49 -11.61
N CYS A 455 14.71 7.77 -10.40
CA CYS A 455 16.15 7.80 -10.10
C CYS A 455 16.82 6.43 -10.38
N GLY A 456 16.15 5.32 -10.04
CA GLY A 456 16.61 3.96 -10.34
C GLY A 456 16.77 3.73 -11.84
N ALA A 457 15.80 4.19 -12.65
CA ALA A 457 15.87 4.13 -14.10
C ALA A 457 17.04 4.97 -14.66
N ILE A 458 17.29 6.16 -14.10
CA ILE A 458 18.42 7.02 -14.50
C ILE A 458 19.76 6.35 -14.19
N VAL A 459 19.92 5.78 -12.99
CA VAL A 459 21.14 5.05 -12.60
C VAL A 459 21.38 3.85 -13.52
N ALA A 460 20.31 3.16 -13.92
CA ALA A 460 20.39 2.01 -14.82
C ALA A 460 20.95 2.36 -16.21
N ILE A 461 20.83 3.60 -16.69
CA ILE A 461 21.46 4.05 -17.95
C ILE A 461 22.99 3.90 -17.85
N GLY A 462 23.59 4.21 -16.70
CA GLY A 462 25.02 4.04 -16.47
C GLY A 462 25.43 2.56 -16.40
N ILE A 463 24.65 1.75 -15.69
CA ILE A 463 24.92 0.31 -15.54
C ILE A 463 24.83 -0.40 -16.90
N THR A 464 23.78 -0.13 -17.68
CA THR A 464 23.62 -0.68 -19.04
C THR A 464 24.76 -0.26 -19.98
N ALA A 465 25.26 0.97 -19.87
CA ALA A 465 26.39 1.44 -20.66
C ALA A 465 27.69 0.68 -20.33
N ASP A 466 27.92 0.29 -19.07
CA ASP A 466 29.10 -0.46 -18.62
C ASP A 466 29.20 -1.83 -19.33
N SER A 467 28.07 -2.53 -19.45
CA SER A 467 28.01 -3.82 -20.15
C SER A 467 28.47 -3.75 -21.61
N PHE A 468 28.12 -2.66 -22.31
CA PHE A 468 28.57 -2.43 -23.69
C PHE A 468 30.07 -2.10 -23.75
N ILE A 469 30.55 -1.26 -22.82
CA ILE A 469 31.97 -0.87 -22.70
C ILE A 469 32.85 -2.09 -22.48
N VAL A 470 32.51 -2.95 -21.52
CA VAL A 470 33.24 -4.19 -21.22
C VAL A 470 33.32 -5.09 -22.45
N TYR A 471 32.22 -5.24 -23.19
CA TYR A 471 32.22 -6.04 -24.40
C TYR A 471 33.10 -5.44 -25.51
N PHE A 472 33.00 -4.13 -25.74
CA PHE A 472 33.75 -3.45 -26.79
C PHE A 472 35.25 -3.41 -26.51
N GLU A 473 35.66 -3.11 -25.28
CA GLU A 473 37.08 -3.18 -24.91
C GLU A 473 37.62 -4.58 -25.11
N ARG A 474 36.85 -5.62 -24.79
CA ARG A 474 37.32 -6.99 -25.00
C ARG A 474 37.48 -7.35 -26.47
N VAL A 475 36.62 -6.82 -27.34
CA VAL A 475 36.76 -6.96 -28.80
C VAL A 475 37.97 -6.14 -29.31
N ARG A 476 38.22 -4.96 -28.77
CA ARG A 476 39.38 -4.13 -29.13
C ARG A 476 40.69 -4.81 -28.73
N ASP A 477 40.77 -5.41 -27.55
CA ASP A 477 41.95 -6.17 -27.11
C ASP A 477 42.31 -7.30 -28.08
N GLU A 478 41.30 -8.05 -28.53
CA GLU A 478 41.48 -9.13 -29.50
C GLU A 478 42.04 -8.62 -30.84
N ILE A 479 41.66 -7.41 -31.25
CA ILE A 479 42.18 -6.77 -32.46
C ILE A 479 43.59 -6.23 -32.24
N ARG A 480 43.90 -5.72 -31.04
CA ARG A 480 45.28 -5.34 -30.63
C ARG A 480 46.23 -6.53 -30.69
N GLU A 481 45.75 -7.73 -30.41
CA GLU A 481 46.50 -8.99 -30.57
C GLU A 481 46.65 -9.43 -32.05
N GLY A 482 46.18 -8.63 -33.02
CA GLY A 482 46.36 -8.88 -34.45
C GLY A 482 45.28 -9.75 -35.10
N ARG A 483 44.16 -9.99 -34.42
CA ARG A 483 43.03 -10.78 -34.96
C ARG A 483 42.12 -9.91 -35.82
N SER A 484 41.55 -10.50 -36.85
CA SER A 484 40.51 -9.84 -37.64
C SER A 484 39.20 -9.74 -36.85
N LEU A 485 38.35 -8.76 -37.20
CA LEU A 485 37.16 -8.39 -36.45
C LEU A 485 36.18 -9.56 -36.19
N ARG A 486 35.96 -10.43 -37.17
CA ARG A 486 35.02 -11.57 -37.03
C ARG A 486 35.47 -12.58 -35.96
N PRO A 487 36.69 -13.16 -36.04
CA PRO A 487 37.24 -13.99 -34.97
C PRO A 487 37.37 -13.28 -33.61
N ALA A 488 37.66 -11.97 -33.62
CA ALA A 488 37.78 -11.18 -32.39
C ALA A 488 36.45 -11.13 -31.63
N VAL A 489 35.33 -10.88 -32.32
CA VAL A 489 33.98 -10.87 -31.72
C VAL A 489 33.62 -12.22 -31.10
N GLU A 490 33.91 -13.33 -31.78
CA GLU A 490 33.59 -14.67 -31.28
C GLU A 490 34.45 -15.09 -30.08
N ARG A 491 35.73 -14.69 -30.05
CA ARG A 491 36.64 -14.99 -28.94
C ARG A 491 36.52 -14.05 -27.75
N ALA A 492 36.13 -12.79 -27.96
CA ALA A 492 35.88 -11.84 -26.88
C ALA A 492 34.68 -12.28 -26.03
N TRP A 493 33.64 -12.84 -26.67
CA TRP A 493 32.35 -13.09 -26.05
C TRP A 493 32.39 -13.96 -24.77
N PRO A 494 33.07 -15.12 -24.70
CA PRO A 494 33.08 -15.93 -23.49
C PRO A 494 33.67 -15.22 -22.26
N ARG A 495 34.62 -14.30 -22.46
CA ARG A 495 35.25 -13.51 -21.40
C ARG A 495 34.39 -12.30 -21.02
N ALA A 496 33.88 -11.59 -22.03
CA ALA A 496 32.98 -10.46 -21.82
C ALA A 496 31.69 -10.89 -21.09
N ARG A 497 31.02 -11.94 -21.57
CA ARG A 497 29.76 -12.45 -20.96
C ARG A 497 29.93 -12.83 -19.48
N ARG A 498 31.09 -13.37 -19.09
CA ARG A 498 31.35 -13.75 -17.69
C ARG A 498 31.47 -12.52 -16.80
N THR A 499 32.12 -11.46 -17.32
CA THR A 499 32.31 -10.21 -16.59
C THR A 499 31.00 -9.47 -16.44
N ILE A 500 30.24 -9.35 -17.54
CA ILE A 500 28.92 -8.71 -17.58
C ILE A 500 27.95 -9.42 -16.61
N LEU A 501 27.79 -10.74 -16.73
CA LEU A 501 26.90 -11.49 -15.84
C LEU A 501 27.29 -11.39 -14.36
N VAL A 502 28.58 -11.29 -14.03
CA VAL A 502 29.02 -11.11 -12.64
C VAL A 502 28.72 -9.70 -12.14
N SER A 503 28.97 -8.67 -12.95
CA SER A 503 28.68 -7.27 -12.61
C SER A 503 27.17 -7.04 -12.40
N ASP A 504 26.35 -7.52 -13.34
CA ASP A 504 24.90 -7.38 -13.28
C ASP A 504 24.30 -8.19 -12.14
N PHE A 505 24.85 -9.38 -11.85
CA PHE A 505 24.40 -10.18 -10.71
C PHE A 505 24.67 -9.49 -9.38
N VAL A 506 25.81 -8.81 -9.21
CA VAL A 506 26.10 -8.02 -8.01
C VAL A 506 25.12 -6.85 -7.89
N SER A 507 24.85 -6.15 -8.99
CA SER A 507 23.89 -5.04 -9.03
C SER A 507 22.46 -5.50 -8.73
N PHE A 508 22.04 -6.64 -9.28
CA PHE A 508 20.75 -7.25 -9.02
C PHE A 508 20.63 -7.74 -7.57
N LEU A 509 21.69 -8.33 -7.00
CA LEU A 509 21.71 -8.73 -5.59
C LEU A 509 21.55 -7.53 -4.67
N ALA A 510 22.24 -6.43 -4.95
CA ALA A 510 22.09 -5.18 -4.20
C ALA A 510 20.65 -4.65 -4.29
N ALA A 511 20.04 -4.69 -5.48
CA ALA A 511 18.64 -4.34 -5.67
C ALA A 511 17.69 -5.24 -4.85
N ALA A 512 17.92 -6.55 -4.85
CA ALA A 512 17.10 -7.51 -4.11
C ALA A 512 17.19 -7.30 -2.60
N VAL A 513 18.40 -7.07 -2.07
CA VAL A 513 18.60 -6.77 -0.65
C VAL A 513 17.92 -5.45 -0.27
N LEU A 514 18.08 -4.40 -1.09
CA LEU A 514 17.38 -3.13 -0.86
C LEU A 514 15.87 -3.31 -0.91
N PHE A 515 15.34 -4.10 -1.84
CA PHE A 515 13.91 -4.36 -1.95
C PHE A 515 13.33 -5.07 -0.71
N VAL A 516 14.09 -5.99 -0.10
CA VAL A 516 13.64 -6.74 1.09
C VAL A 516 13.76 -5.93 2.38
N VAL A 517 14.81 -5.12 2.51
CA VAL A 517 15.13 -4.40 3.76
C VAL A 517 14.38 -3.05 3.86
N THR A 518 13.92 -2.49 2.74
CA THR A 518 13.34 -1.14 2.72
C THR A 518 11.82 -1.15 2.60
N VAL A 519 11.20 -0.05 3.05
CA VAL A 519 9.75 0.18 3.10
C VAL A 519 9.44 1.47 2.36
N GLY A 520 8.19 1.63 1.91
CA GLY A 520 7.70 2.74 1.11
C GLY A 520 8.43 2.94 -0.22
N LYS A 521 8.85 4.19 -0.45
CA LYS A 521 9.29 4.68 -1.76
C LYS A 521 10.61 4.08 -2.25
N VAL A 522 11.49 3.69 -1.32
CA VAL A 522 12.82 3.12 -1.63
C VAL A 522 12.70 1.75 -2.30
N GLN A 523 11.64 1.01 -2.00
CA GLN A 523 11.34 -0.26 -2.65
C GLN A 523 11.09 -0.09 -4.16
N GLY A 524 10.49 1.04 -4.58
CA GLY A 524 10.32 1.41 -5.99
C GLY A 524 11.65 1.65 -6.72
N PHE A 525 12.61 2.33 -6.07
CA PHE A 525 13.97 2.47 -6.60
C PHE A 525 14.64 1.11 -6.82
N ALA A 526 14.60 0.26 -5.79
CA ALA A 526 15.21 -1.07 -5.82
C ALA A 526 14.57 -1.95 -6.91
N PHE A 527 13.25 -1.92 -7.03
CA PHE A 527 12.51 -2.65 -8.05
C PHE A 527 12.91 -2.23 -9.47
N THR A 528 12.95 -0.92 -9.74
CA THR A 528 13.35 -0.42 -11.06
C THR A 528 14.80 -0.76 -11.40
N LEU A 529 15.72 -0.65 -10.44
CA LEU A 529 17.12 -1.05 -10.63
C LEU A 529 17.24 -2.57 -10.91
N GLY A 530 16.53 -3.40 -10.17
CA GLY A 530 16.50 -4.85 -10.38
C GLY A 530 15.90 -5.26 -11.73
N LEU A 531 14.80 -4.61 -12.14
CA LEU A 531 14.15 -4.87 -13.43
C LEU A 531 15.06 -4.46 -14.61
N THR A 532 15.68 -3.29 -14.53
CA THR A 532 16.53 -2.76 -15.61
C THR A 532 17.86 -3.53 -15.73
N THR A 533 18.44 -4.00 -14.63
CA THR A 533 19.62 -4.89 -14.67
C THR A 533 19.31 -6.23 -15.32
N LEU A 534 18.16 -6.85 -15.04
CA LEU A 534 17.73 -8.06 -15.76
C LEU A 534 17.54 -7.80 -17.26
N LEU A 535 16.99 -6.64 -17.59
CA LEU A 535 16.76 -6.22 -18.97
C LEU A 535 18.08 -5.98 -19.71
N ASP A 536 19.09 -5.42 -19.04
CA ASP A 536 20.43 -5.24 -19.63
C ASP A 536 21.02 -6.56 -20.11
N VAL A 537 20.98 -7.60 -19.28
CA VAL A 537 21.42 -8.95 -19.66
C VAL A 537 20.68 -9.44 -20.91
N VAL A 538 19.37 -9.23 -20.98
CA VAL A 538 18.56 -9.62 -22.15
C VAL A 538 19.01 -8.86 -23.41
N VAL A 539 19.21 -7.54 -23.30
CA VAL A 539 19.63 -6.67 -24.41
C VAL A 539 21.02 -7.04 -24.89
N VAL A 540 21.99 -7.22 -24.00
CA VAL A 540 23.37 -7.57 -24.35
C VAL A 540 23.42 -8.89 -25.13
N PHE A 541 22.67 -9.90 -24.68
CA PHE A 541 22.69 -11.24 -25.27
C PHE A 541 21.88 -11.35 -26.56
N LEU A 542 20.68 -10.76 -26.61
CA LEU A 542 19.76 -10.89 -27.74
C LEU A 542 19.88 -9.79 -28.79
N PHE A 543 20.42 -8.63 -28.42
CA PHE A 543 20.57 -7.48 -29.31
C PHE A 543 22.03 -7.11 -29.57
N THR A 544 22.79 -6.72 -28.55
CA THR A 544 24.13 -6.12 -28.73
C THR A 544 25.13 -7.09 -29.36
N LYS A 545 25.27 -8.31 -28.82
CA LYS A 545 26.18 -9.32 -29.39
C LYS A 545 25.80 -9.73 -30.82
N PRO A 546 24.53 -10.06 -31.12
CA PRO A 546 24.10 -10.39 -32.47
C PRO A 546 24.28 -9.24 -33.48
N LEU A 547 23.97 -8.00 -33.07
CA LEU A 547 24.13 -6.81 -33.89
C LEU A 547 25.61 -6.56 -34.23
N LEU A 548 26.51 -6.66 -33.24
CA LEU A 548 27.95 -6.56 -33.47
C LEU A 548 28.47 -7.68 -34.39
N THR A 549 27.96 -8.91 -34.23
CA THR A 549 28.33 -10.05 -35.10
C THR A 549 27.93 -9.79 -36.56
N LEU A 550 26.79 -9.12 -36.79
CA LEU A 550 26.29 -8.80 -38.13
C LEU A 550 27.04 -7.61 -38.74
N LEU A 551 27.28 -6.55 -37.97
CA LEU A 551 28.04 -5.38 -38.40
C LEU A 551 29.52 -5.71 -38.68
N ALA A 552 30.11 -6.65 -37.95
CA ALA A 552 31.44 -7.20 -38.22
C ALA A 552 31.56 -7.86 -39.60
N ARG A 553 30.43 -8.13 -40.29
CA ARG A 553 30.42 -8.67 -41.65
C ARG A 553 30.42 -7.58 -42.72
N ARG A 554 30.03 -6.34 -42.40
CA ARG A 554 30.01 -5.22 -43.35
C ARG A 554 31.44 -4.71 -43.62
N LYS A 555 31.70 -4.34 -44.89
CA LYS A 555 33.01 -3.86 -45.35
C LYS A 555 33.55 -2.67 -44.53
N PHE A 556 32.68 -1.75 -44.09
CA PHE A 556 33.06 -0.59 -43.29
C PHE A 556 33.77 -0.95 -41.97
N PHE A 557 33.24 -1.93 -41.24
CA PHE A 557 33.83 -2.39 -39.97
C PHE A 557 34.91 -3.44 -40.20
N ALA A 558 34.70 -4.36 -41.15
CA ALA A 558 35.63 -5.45 -41.44
C ALA A 558 37.00 -4.95 -41.96
N ASN A 559 37.02 -3.83 -42.71
CA ASN A 559 38.23 -3.24 -43.26
C ASN A 559 38.93 -2.27 -42.30
N GLY A 560 38.40 -2.07 -41.08
CA GLY A 560 39.04 -1.24 -40.05
C GLY A 560 39.14 0.24 -40.42
N HIS A 561 38.06 0.85 -40.92
CA HIS A 561 38.06 2.28 -41.23
C HIS A 561 38.42 3.11 -39.97
N SER A 562 39.16 4.21 -40.11
CA SER A 562 39.53 5.14 -39.02
C SER A 562 38.35 5.63 -38.15
N TRP A 563 37.15 5.71 -38.72
CA TRP A 563 35.92 6.10 -38.02
C TRP A 563 35.14 4.92 -37.42
N SER A 564 35.51 3.67 -37.73
CA SER A 564 34.85 2.47 -37.20
C SER A 564 35.14 2.22 -35.71
N GLY A 565 36.16 2.88 -35.14
CA GLY A 565 36.66 2.61 -33.78
C GLY A 565 37.47 1.31 -33.67
N LEU A 566 37.61 0.58 -34.78
CA LEU A 566 38.21 -0.77 -34.87
C LEU A 566 39.42 -0.83 -35.81
N ASP A 567 40.02 0.32 -36.15
CA ASP A 567 41.22 0.41 -36.99
C ASP A 567 42.43 -0.23 -36.28
N PRO A 568 42.99 -1.34 -36.80
CA PRO A 568 44.11 -2.04 -36.19
C PRO A 568 45.35 -1.15 -36.01
N LYS A 569 45.59 -0.20 -36.92
CA LYS A 569 46.75 0.70 -36.85
C LYS A 569 46.63 1.69 -35.68
N ARG A 570 45.43 2.23 -35.45
CA ARG A 570 45.15 3.15 -34.33
C ARG A 570 45.04 2.45 -32.99
N LEU A 571 44.69 1.17 -32.99
CA LEU A 571 44.63 0.35 -31.78
C LEU A 571 46.02 -0.15 -31.34
N GLY A 572 47.06 0.01 -32.17
CA GLY A 572 48.42 -0.46 -31.87
C GLY A 572 48.60 -1.96 -32.10
N ALA A 573 47.85 -2.53 -33.06
CA ALA A 573 47.91 -3.96 -33.34
C ALA A 573 49.32 -4.40 -33.77
N ARG A 574 49.86 -5.40 -33.08
CA ARG A 574 51.15 -5.99 -33.47
C ARG A 574 50.95 -6.82 -34.74
N PRO A 575 51.82 -6.69 -35.77
CA PRO A 575 51.73 -7.52 -36.97
C PRO A 575 51.71 -9.01 -36.58
N PRO A 576 50.88 -9.85 -37.21
CA PRO A 576 50.88 -11.27 -36.89
C PRO A 576 52.29 -11.83 -37.11
N LEU A 577 52.86 -12.45 -36.07
CA LEU A 577 54.11 -13.21 -36.18
C LEU A 577 53.91 -14.21 -37.32
N ARG A 578 54.62 -13.99 -38.42
CA ARG A 578 54.58 -14.79 -39.64
C ARG A 578 54.79 -16.25 -39.22
N ARG A 579 53.72 -17.06 -39.30
CA ARG A 579 53.81 -18.51 -39.11
C ARG A 579 54.79 -19.01 -40.17
N THR A 580 56.03 -19.27 -39.78
CA THR A 580 56.99 -20.00 -40.60
C THR A 580 56.34 -21.35 -40.92
N ARG A 581 56.09 -21.57 -42.20
CA ARG A 581 55.53 -22.82 -42.73
C ARG A 581 56.53 -23.92 -42.36
N ARG A 582 56.20 -24.76 -41.37
CA ARG A 582 56.99 -25.96 -41.08
C ARG A 582 56.94 -26.84 -42.34
N PRO A 583 58.06 -27.23 -42.95
CA PRO A 583 58.05 -28.14 -44.09
C PRO A 583 57.40 -29.46 -43.67
N ALA A 584 56.50 -29.98 -44.51
CA ALA A 584 55.95 -31.32 -44.32
C ALA A 584 57.08 -32.34 -44.50
N ALA A 585 57.28 -33.21 -43.50
CA ALA A 585 58.18 -34.35 -43.64
C ALA A 585 57.58 -35.36 -44.63
N PRO A 586 58.37 -35.95 -45.54
CA PRO A 586 57.87 -36.99 -46.44
C PRO A 586 57.50 -38.25 -45.65
N ALA A 587 56.41 -38.89 -46.05
CA ALA A 587 55.96 -40.17 -45.50
C ALA A 587 56.72 -41.31 -46.20
N ASP A 588 57.39 -42.16 -45.41
CA ASP A 588 57.98 -43.40 -45.90
C ASP A 588 56.88 -44.39 -46.38
N PRO A 589 57.09 -45.09 -47.51
CA PRO A 589 56.14 -46.08 -47.99
C PRO A 589 56.27 -47.38 -47.17
N LYS A 590 55.11 -47.97 -46.86
CA LYS A 590 54.98 -49.31 -46.28
C LYS A 590 55.56 -50.37 -47.23
N GLU A 591 56.48 -51.20 -46.75
CA GLU A 591 56.73 -52.51 -47.34
C GLU A 591 55.72 -53.55 -46.80
N ALA A 592 55.44 -54.53 -47.67
CA ALA A 592 54.33 -55.47 -47.65
C ALA A 592 54.61 -56.74 -46.84
#